data_AF-H1LVC7-F1
#
_entry.id   AF-H1LVC7-F1
#
_cell.length_a   1.000
_cell.length_b   1.000
_cell.length_c   1.000
_cell.angle_alpha   90.00
_cell.angle_beta   90.00
_cell.angle_gamma   90.00
#
_symmetry.space_group_name_H-M   'P 1'
#
loop_
_entity.id
_entity.type
_entity.pdbx_description
1 polymer ?
#
loop_
_entity_poly.entity_id
_entity_poly.type
_entity_poly.pdbx_seq_one_letter_code
_entity_poly.pdbx_strand_id
1 'polypeptide(L)'
;MRFRKGNLSSRFRTFQRFTRAKTIGEDYTGERLKVRIAEREMIKTPPIKKRIRNIIGMNINTKVKESKGYEYLATKHNLNTMAESVIFIREHGIKSVKHFFVFALFFFQRCFTTSNLASIDSSLTECITSSQVYSPAYLNFF
;
A
#
# COMPACT_ATOMS: atom_id res chain seq x y z
N MET A 1 30.89 2.17 48.57
CA MET A 1 30.79 0.94 47.77
C MET A 1 30.06 -0.13 48.57
N ARG A 2 28.92 -0.63 48.08
CA ARG A 2 28.18 -1.77 48.66
C ARG A 2 27.84 -2.74 47.53
N PHE A 3 28.64 -3.78 47.36
CA PHE A 3 28.36 -4.85 46.40
C PHE A 3 27.30 -5.77 47.00
N ARG A 4 26.06 -5.73 46.48
CA ARG A 4 25.10 -6.80 46.75
C ARG A 4 25.49 -8.01 45.89
N LYS A 5 25.90 -9.10 46.54
CA LYS A 5 25.99 -10.42 45.90
C LYS A 5 24.57 -10.85 45.51
N GLY A 6 24.22 -10.63 44.24
CA GLY A 6 23.08 -11.31 43.61
C GLY A 6 23.51 -12.72 43.25
N ASN A 7 22.77 -13.72 43.72
CA ASN A 7 23.03 -15.12 43.43
C ASN A 7 22.82 -15.39 41.93
N LEU A 8 23.91 -15.64 41.20
CA LEU A 8 23.87 -16.24 39.87
C LEU A 8 23.28 -17.65 40.02
N SER A 9 22.06 -17.84 39.53
CA SER A 9 21.42 -19.15 39.44
C SER A 9 22.17 -20.01 38.41
N SER A 10 23.14 -20.79 38.86
CA SER A 10 23.84 -21.81 38.08
C SER A 10 22.97 -23.07 37.95
N ARG A 11 21.83 -22.96 37.27
CA ARG A 11 21.09 -24.12 36.76
C ARG A 11 21.23 -24.20 35.25
N PHE A 12 22.46 -24.34 34.75
CA PHE A 12 22.69 -24.87 33.40
C PHE A 12 23.33 -26.26 33.50
N ARG A 13 22.60 -27.13 34.20
CA ARG A 13 22.92 -28.55 34.35
C ARG A 13 22.52 -29.25 33.04
N THR A 14 23.51 -29.42 32.16
CA THR A 14 23.64 -30.51 31.19
C THR A 14 22.36 -30.98 30.47
N PHE A 15 21.55 -30.06 29.95
CA PHE A 15 20.65 -30.44 28.88
C PHE A 15 21.47 -30.57 27.61
N GLN A 16 21.60 -31.79 27.10
CA GLN A 16 22.10 -32.03 25.76
C GLN A 16 21.21 -31.23 24.80
N ARG A 17 21.75 -30.11 24.31
CA ARG A 17 21.00 -29.18 23.45
C ARG A 17 20.52 -29.97 22.23
N PHE A 18 19.23 -29.87 21.97
CA PHE A 18 18.46 -30.55 20.92
C PHE A 18 19.30 -31.10 19.75
N THR A 19 19.44 -32.42 19.68
CA THR A 19 19.98 -33.17 18.53
C THR A 19 18.95 -33.36 17.40
N ARG A 20 17.88 -32.56 17.36
CA ARG A 20 16.83 -32.67 16.33
C ARG A 20 17.20 -32.04 14.97
N ALA A 21 18.32 -31.31 14.88
CA ALA A 21 18.66 -30.50 13.70
C ALA A 21 19.93 -30.94 12.95
N LYS A 22 20.29 -32.24 12.95
CA LYS A 22 21.46 -32.71 12.17
C LYS A 22 21.14 -33.19 10.76
N THR A 23 19.87 -33.53 10.48
CA THR A 23 19.46 -33.97 9.15
C THR A 23 18.50 -32.93 8.61
N ILE A 24 19.07 -31.95 7.91
CA ILE A 24 18.27 -31.13 7.02
C ILE A 24 17.75 -32.11 5.95
N GLY A 25 16.43 -32.31 5.86
CA GLY A 25 15.84 -33.43 5.09
C GLY A 25 16.36 -33.50 3.65
N GLU A 26 16.18 -34.64 2.98
CA GLU A 26 16.70 -34.94 1.61
C GLU A 26 16.53 -33.80 0.60
N ASP A 27 15.48 -33.00 0.81
CA ASP A 27 15.11 -31.81 0.08
C ASP A 27 15.95 -30.53 0.31
N TYR A 28 17.05 -30.60 1.07
CA TYR A 28 17.95 -29.47 1.35
C TYR A 28 19.28 -29.58 0.60
N THR A 29 19.24 -30.04 -0.64
CA THR A 29 20.37 -29.97 -1.57
C THR A 29 20.48 -28.58 -2.20
N GLY A 30 21.69 -28.16 -2.55
CA GLY A 30 21.94 -26.84 -3.16
C GLY A 30 21.18 -26.63 -4.47
N GLU A 31 20.94 -27.70 -5.24
CA GLU A 31 20.14 -27.67 -6.47
C GLU A 31 18.67 -27.37 -6.18
N ARG A 32 18.08 -28.02 -5.16
CA ARG A 32 16.69 -27.76 -4.79
C ARG A 32 16.50 -26.36 -4.22
N LEU A 33 17.52 -25.80 -3.55
CA LEU A 33 17.50 -24.41 -3.09
C LEU A 33 17.50 -23.43 -4.26
N LYS A 34 18.31 -23.67 -5.30
CA LYS A 34 18.31 -22.85 -6.52
C LYS A 34 16.94 -22.88 -7.21
N VAL A 35 16.34 -24.06 -7.33
CA VAL A 35 14.99 -24.22 -7.91
C VAL A 35 13.95 -23.44 -7.12
N ARG A 36 13.93 -23.55 -5.78
CA ARG A 36 12.99 -22.79 -4.93
C ARG A 36 13.17 -21.28 -5.02
N ILE A 37 14.40 -20.80 -5.19
CA ILE A 37 14.67 -19.35 -5.37
C ILE A 37 14.10 -18.90 -6.72
N ALA A 38 14.38 -19.63 -7.80
CA ALA A 38 13.83 -19.34 -9.12
C ALA A 38 12.29 -19.39 -9.15
N GLU A 39 11.68 -20.41 -8.53
CA GLU A 39 10.23 -20.51 -8.37
C GLU A 39 9.65 -19.32 -7.60
N ARG A 40 10.32 -18.87 -6.53
CA ARG A 40 9.90 -17.67 -5.78
C ARG A 40 10.00 -16.39 -6.60
N GLU A 41 11.02 -16.24 -7.42
CA GLU A 41 11.17 -15.10 -8.33
C GLU A 41 10.09 -15.11 -9.43
N MET A 42 9.64 -16.29 -9.84
CA MET A 42 8.53 -16.46 -10.79
C MET A 42 7.15 -16.16 -10.19
N ILE A 43 6.98 -16.29 -8.87
CA ILE A 43 5.77 -15.85 -8.16
C ILE A 43 5.74 -14.33 -8.19
N LYS A 44 5.15 -13.77 -9.26
CA LYS A 44 4.81 -12.35 -9.35
C LYS A 44 3.81 -12.06 -8.23
N THR A 45 4.30 -11.45 -7.16
CA THR A 45 3.40 -10.86 -6.16
C THR A 45 2.54 -9.85 -6.89
N PRO A 46 1.19 -9.91 -6.74
CA PRO A 46 0.33 -8.93 -7.37
C PRO A 46 0.80 -7.55 -6.90
N PRO A 47 0.92 -6.56 -7.80
CA PRO A 47 1.36 -5.23 -7.40
C PRO A 47 0.44 -4.75 -6.29
N ILE A 48 1.02 -4.46 -5.12
CA ILE A 48 0.28 -3.90 -3.99
C ILE A 48 -0.33 -2.60 -4.51
N LYS A 49 -1.64 -2.61 -4.74
CA LYS A 49 -2.39 -1.42 -5.12
C LYS A 49 -2.31 -0.45 -3.95
N LYS A 50 -1.34 0.46 -3.98
CA LYS A 50 -1.21 1.54 -3.00
C LYS A 50 -2.41 2.46 -3.18
N ARG A 51 -3.43 2.28 -2.34
CA ARG A 51 -4.56 3.21 -2.28
C ARG A 51 -4.10 4.46 -1.55
N ILE A 52 -4.47 5.62 -2.06
CA ILE A 52 -4.31 6.89 -1.33
C ILE A 52 -5.20 6.79 -0.09
N ARG A 53 -4.61 6.95 1.09
CA ARG A 53 -5.34 6.94 2.37
C ARG A 53 -5.99 8.28 2.66
N ASN A 54 -6.98 8.27 3.56
CA ASN A 54 -7.64 9.48 4.03
C ASN A 54 -6.85 10.12 5.17
N ILE A 55 -6.81 11.45 5.17
CA ILE A 55 -6.23 12.25 6.26
C ILE A 55 -7.20 12.26 7.44
N ILE A 56 -6.68 12.07 8.65
CA ILE A 56 -7.45 12.10 9.89
C ILE A 56 -7.64 13.56 10.33
N GLY A 57 -8.89 14.00 10.48
CA GLY A 57 -9.20 15.33 10.97
C GLY A 57 -8.88 15.50 12.45
N MET A 58 -7.83 16.25 12.77
CA MET A 58 -7.33 16.46 14.14
C MET A 58 -8.37 17.14 15.06
N ASN A 59 -9.15 18.08 14.52
CA ASN A 59 -10.12 18.86 15.29
C ASN A 59 -11.48 18.18 15.45
N ILE A 60 -11.79 17.22 14.58
CA ILE A 60 -13.11 16.54 14.52
C ILE A 60 -13.06 15.23 15.31
N ASN A 61 -11.94 14.53 15.27
CA ASN A 61 -11.83 13.21 15.86
C ASN A 61 -11.69 13.30 17.40
N THR A 62 -12.63 12.71 18.13
CA THR A 62 -12.66 12.78 19.60
C THR A 62 -11.44 12.09 20.22
N LYS A 63 -10.95 11.00 19.62
CA LYS A 63 -9.78 10.23 20.11
C LYS A 63 -8.49 11.04 20.14
N VAL A 64 -8.34 11.97 19.19
CA VAL A 64 -7.21 12.90 19.12
C VAL A 64 -7.25 13.86 20.30
N LYS A 65 -8.44 14.35 20.68
CA LYS A 65 -8.63 15.24 21.83
C LYS A 65 -8.51 14.53 23.17
N GLU A 66 -9.00 13.29 23.23
CA GLU A 66 -8.99 12.47 24.43
C GLU A 66 -7.59 11.96 24.80
N SER A 67 -6.70 11.78 23.83
CA SER A 67 -5.38 11.19 24.09
C SER A 67 -4.24 11.81 23.27
N LYS A 68 -3.20 12.26 23.97
CA LYS A 68 -1.95 12.77 23.38
C LYS A 68 -1.22 11.73 22.53
N GLY A 69 -1.32 10.45 22.90
CA GLY A 69 -0.71 9.36 22.12
C GLY A 69 -1.35 9.21 20.74
N TYR A 70 -2.67 9.34 20.65
CA TYR A 70 -3.38 9.28 19.38
C TYR A 70 -3.15 10.54 18.53
N GLU A 71 -2.99 11.70 19.16
CA GLU A 71 -2.56 12.92 18.49
C GLU A 71 -1.21 12.75 17.75
N TYR A 72 -0.21 12.20 18.43
CA TYR A 72 1.09 11.92 17.81
C TYR A 72 1.00 10.86 16.69
N LEU A 73 0.20 9.82 16.88
CA LEU A 73 -0.01 8.80 15.84
C LEU A 73 -0.71 9.41 14.62
N ALA A 74 -1.77 10.19 14.84
CA ALA A 74 -2.55 10.82 13.78
C ALA A 74 -1.73 11.83 12.98
N THR A 75 -0.92 12.66 13.65
CA THR A 75 0.01 13.58 12.97
C THR A 75 1.02 12.83 12.11
N LYS A 76 1.67 11.80 12.65
CA LYS A 76 2.62 10.95 11.90
C LYS A 76 1.94 10.27 10.70
N HIS A 77 0.74 9.72 10.89
CA HIS A 77 -0.04 9.10 9.82
C HIS A 77 -0.37 10.11 8.72
N ASN A 78 -0.87 11.29 9.08
CA ASN A 78 -1.25 12.33 8.15
C ASN A 78 -0.06 12.82 7.31
N LEU A 79 1.12 13.01 7.93
CA LEU A 79 2.34 13.36 7.21
C LEU A 79 2.72 12.29 6.18
N ASN A 80 2.68 11.01 6.58
CA ASN A 80 2.96 9.91 5.66
C ASN A 80 1.93 9.84 4.51
N THR A 81 0.65 10.01 4.80
CA THR A 81 -0.42 10.04 3.79
C THR A 81 -0.26 11.22 2.81
N MET A 82 0.16 12.38 3.29
CA MET A 82 0.46 13.53 2.43
C MET A 82 1.69 13.29 1.55
N ALA A 83 2.72 12.63 2.08
CA ALA A 83 3.88 12.24 1.27
C ALA A 83 3.47 11.24 0.16
N GLU A 84 2.65 10.24 0.51
CA GLU A 84 2.10 9.28 -0.47
C GLU A 84 1.29 9.98 -1.57
N SER A 85 0.47 10.99 -1.23
CA SER A 85 -0.32 11.72 -2.22
C SER A 85 0.54 12.60 -3.14
N VAL A 86 1.60 13.21 -2.63
CA VAL A 86 2.56 13.99 -3.45
C VAL A 86 3.29 13.08 -4.44
N ILE A 87 3.72 11.89 -4.00
CA ILE A 87 4.35 10.90 -4.89
C ILE A 87 3.36 10.50 -6.00
N PHE A 88 2.11 10.21 -5.64
CA PHE A 88 1.08 9.83 -6.60
C PHE A 88 0.86 10.90 -7.70
N ILE A 89 0.79 12.18 -7.31
CA ILE A 89 0.64 13.31 -8.26
C ILE A 89 1.81 13.36 -9.25
N ARG A 90 3.03 13.10 -8.77
CA ARG A 90 4.26 13.09 -9.59
C ARG A 90 4.27 11.91 -10.55
N GLU A 91 3.93 10.71 -10.08
CA GLU A 91 3.87 9.49 -10.90
C GLU A 91 2.84 9.62 -12.03
N HIS A 92 1.72 10.30 -11.78
CA HIS A 92 0.64 10.49 -12.77
C HIS A 92 0.76 11.79 -13.57
N GLY A 93 1.83 12.58 -13.37
CA GLY A 93 2.10 13.79 -14.14
C GLY A 93 1.03 14.88 -13.99
N ILE A 94 0.36 14.97 -12.83
CA ILE A 94 -0.71 15.94 -12.59
C ILE A 94 -0.10 17.33 -12.33
N LYS A 95 -0.21 18.24 -13.30
CA LYS A 95 0.42 19.57 -13.26
C LYS A 95 -0.50 20.68 -12.72
N SER A 96 -1.81 20.49 -12.75
CA SER A 96 -2.78 21.52 -12.37
C SER A 96 -3.98 20.94 -11.64
N VAL A 97 -4.65 21.79 -10.87
CA VAL A 97 -5.89 21.42 -10.14
C VAL A 97 -7.01 21.06 -11.11
N LYS A 98 -7.13 21.76 -12.25
CA LYS A 98 -8.09 21.39 -13.31
C LYS A 98 -7.83 19.98 -13.84
N HIS A 99 -6.56 19.66 -14.11
CA HIS A 99 -6.17 18.33 -14.56
C HIS A 99 -6.46 17.25 -13.52
N PHE A 100 -6.26 17.57 -12.23
CA PHE A 100 -6.66 16.68 -11.13
C PHE A 100 -8.17 16.39 -11.12
N PHE A 101 -9.02 17.40 -11.29
CA PHE A 101 -10.47 17.19 -11.33
C PHE A 101 -10.93 16.35 -12.52
N VAL A 102 -10.37 16.59 -13.71
CA VAL A 102 -10.64 15.77 -14.90
C VAL A 102 -10.18 14.33 -14.69
N PHE A 103 -8.98 14.15 -14.14
CA PHE A 103 -8.44 12.84 -13.78
C PHE A 103 -9.32 12.10 -12.76
N ALA A 104 -9.79 12.81 -11.73
CA ALA A 104 -10.70 12.25 -10.74
C ALA A 104 -12.03 11.82 -11.38
N LEU A 105 -12.63 12.66 -12.23
CA LEU A 105 -13.87 12.33 -12.95
C LEU A 105 -13.71 11.08 -13.83
N PHE A 106 -12.60 10.99 -14.56
CA PHE A 106 -12.26 9.80 -15.35
C PHE A 106 -12.14 8.54 -14.48
N PHE A 107 -11.47 8.65 -13.32
CA PHE A 107 -11.32 7.54 -12.38
C PHE A 107 -12.67 7.11 -11.79
N PHE A 108 -13.51 8.05 -11.36
CA PHE A 108 -14.86 7.77 -10.85
C PHE A 108 -15.77 7.13 -11.91
N GLN A 109 -15.73 7.62 -13.15
CA GLN A 109 -16.51 7.05 -14.26
C GLN A 109 -16.10 5.60 -14.55
N ARG A 110 -14.80 5.29 -14.56
CA ARG A 110 -14.31 3.91 -14.72
C ARG A 110 -14.72 3.00 -13.56
N CYS A 111 -14.76 3.50 -12.32
CA CYS A 111 -15.25 2.71 -11.20
C CYS A 111 -16.73 2.32 -11.38
N PHE A 112 -17.57 3.20 -11.92
CA PHE A 112 -19.00 2.93 -12.12
C PHE A 112 -19.29 1.98 -13.30
N THR A 113 -18.53 2.05 -14.40
CA THR A 113 -18.72 1.16 -15.56
C THR A 113 -18.19 -0.25 -15.33
N THR A 114 -17.15 -0.42 -14.49
CA THR A 114 -16.63 -1.77 -14.18
C THR A 114 -17.56 -2.61 -13.31
N SER A 115 -18.48 -1.99 -12.56
CA SER A 115 -19.50 -2.71 -11.80
C SER A 115 -20.76 -3.04 -12.61
N ASN A 116 -20.95 -2.47 -13.80
CA ASN A 116 -22.16 -2.64 -14.62
C ASN A 116 -21.82 -2.68 -16.13
N LEU A 117 -21.20 -3.76 -16.62
CA LEU A 117 -21.14 -4.03 -18.07
C LEU A 117 -22.40 -4.74 -18.60
N ALA A 118 -23.32 -5.15 -17.71
CA ALA A 118 -24.50 -5.94 -18.07
C ALA A 118 -25.80 -5.13 -18.25
N SER A 119 -25.81 -3.81 -18.00
CA SER A 119 -27.06 -3.06 -17.81
C SER A 119 -27.06 -1.60 -18.27
N ILE A 120 -26.16 -1.19 -19.17
CA ILE A 120 -26.13 0.21 -19.64
C ILE A 120 -27.09 0.37 -20.84
N ASP A 121 -28.16 1.15 -20.63
CA ASP A 121 -29.14 1.52 -21.67
C ASP A 121 -28.52 2.37 -22.79
N SER A 122 -29.10 2.25 -23.99
CA SER A 122 -28.64 2.84 -25.26
C SER A 122 -28.51 4.37 -25.27
N SER A 123 -29.10 5.08 -24.31
CA SER A 123 -29.02 6.53 -24.17
C SER A 123 -27.65 7.03 -23.70
N LEU A 124 -26.92 6.21 -22.92
CA LEU A 124 -25.59 6.59 -22.44
C LEU A 124 -24.48 6.35 -23.48
N THR A 125 -24.70 5.44 -24.44
CA THR A 125 -23.81 5.27 -25.59
C THR A 125 -23.77 6.53 -26.47
N GLU A 126 -24.89 7.24 -26.60
CA GLU A 126 -25.00 8.50 -27.36
C GLU A 126 -24.27 9.68 -26.67
N CYS A 127 -24.26 9.68 -25.33
CA CYS A 127 -23.47 10.64 -24.53
C CYS A 127 -21.96 10.40 -24.64
N ILE A 128 -21.54 9.13 -24.81
CA ILE A 128 -20.14 8.76 -24.98
C ILE A 128 -19.66 9.11 -26.40
N THR A 129 -20.46 8.83 -27.44
CA THR A 129 -20.12 9.18 -28.83
C THR A 129 -20.09 10.69 -29.06
N SER A 130 -20.99 11.46 -28.43
CA SER A 130 -20.97 12.94 -28.47
C SER A 130 -19.79 13.55 -27.70
N SER A 131 -19.26 12.87 -26.68
CA SER A 131 -18.06 13.29 -25.95
C SER A 131 -16.75 13.01 -26.71
N GLN A 132 -16.73 12.03 -27.62
CA GLN A 132 -15.55 11.73 -28.47
C GLN A 132 -15.34 12.73 -29.61
N VAL A 133 -16.27 13.68 -29.81
CA VAL A 133 -16.10 14.81 -30.74
C VAL A 133 -15.19 15.90 -30.15
N TYR A 134 -14.95 15.91 -28.84
CA TYR A 134 -14.07 16.87 -28.17
C TYR A 134 -12.69 16.30 -27.83
N SER A 135 -11.93 15.82 -28.83
CA SER A 135 -10.46 15.76 -28.74
C SER A 135 -9.81 15.53 -30.11
N PRO A 136 -9.41 16.62 -30.81
CA PRO A 136 -8.00 16.65 -31.21
C PRO A 136 -7.33 18.04 -31.11
N ALA A 137 -7.96 19.05 -30.50
CA ALA A 137 -7.46 20.44 -30.58
C ALA A 137 -6.78 21.00 -29.31
N TYR A 138 -6.76 20.29 -28.18
CA TYR A 138 -6.24 20.85 -26.91
C TYR A 138 -4.78 20.45 -26.59
N LEU A 139 -3.97 20.21 -27.61
CA LEU A 139 -2.50 20.06 -27.46
C LEU A 139 -1.70 21.25 -27.98
N ASN A 140 -2.34 22.34 -28.42
CA ASN A 140 -1.66 23.59 -28.74
C ASN A 140 -2.53 24.74 -28.26
N PHE A 141 -2.26 25.31 -27.08
CA PHE A 141 -2.41 26.74 -26.75
C PHE A 141 -2.13 26.95 -25.24
N PHE A 142 -0.91 27.44 -24.98
CA PHE A 142 -0.32 27.89 -23.70
C PHE A 142 -0.03 26.87 -22.60
#